data_AF-A0A1R4ILD2-F1
#
_entry.id   AF-A0A1R4ILD2-F1
#
_cell.length_a   1.000
_cell.length_b   1.000
_cell.length_c   1.000
_cell.angle_alpha   90.00
_cell.angle_beta   90.00
_cell.angle_gamma   90.00
#
_symmetry.space_group_name_H-M   'P 1'
#
loop_
_entity.id
_entity.type
_entity.pdbx_description
1 polymer ?
#
loop_
_entity_poly.entity_id
_entity_poly.type
_entity_poly.pdbx_seq_one_letter_code
_entity_poly.pdbx_strand_id
1 'polypeptide(L)'
;MLLKNVLMINAVSSGITGVLLALKSDIVATLFKTNNAVPFVWVGDFLILFSLFVFLTAIKNPIHKGWVKLIIGVDISWVLSSIFISAWLFPSISMVGSITILAVAGWVGLMAYLQTKTQHQI
;
A
#
# COMPACT_ATOMS: atom_id res chain seq x y z
N MET A 1 11.30 -19.52 -0.31
CA MET A 1 9.83 -19.64 -0.52
C MET A 1 9.04 -18.60 0.28
N LEU A 2 9.39 -18.35 1.55
CA LEU A 2 8.64 -17.41 2.41
C LEU A 2 8.62 -15.97 1.87
N LEU A 3 9.78 -15.41 1.47
CA LEU A 3 9.85 -14.05 0.90
C LEU A 3 8.99 -13.87 -0.37
N LYS A 4 8.99 -14.87 -1.27
CA LYS A 4 8.15 -14.86 -2.47
C LYS A 4 6.67 -14.73 -2.10
N ASN A 5 6.20 -15.49 -1.12
CA ASN A 5 4.81 -15.47 -0.70
C ASN A 5 4.43 -14.11 -0.09
N VAL A 6 5.32 -13.52 0.72
CA VAL A 6 5.10 -12.17 1.28
C VAL A 6 5.00 -11.12 0.18
N LEU A 7 5.91 -11.16 -0.81
CA LEU A 7 5.85 -10.25 -1.95
C LEU A 7 4.57 -10.45 -2.77
N MET A 8 4.14 -11.69 -3.00
CA MET A 8 2.88 -11.99 -3.71
C MET A 8 1.65 -11.47 -2.97
N ILE A 9 1.59 -11.62 -1.64
CA ILE A 9 0.49 -11.09 -0.83
C ILE A 9 0.47 -9.56 -0.89
N ASN A 10 1.63 -8.91 -0.79
CA ASN A 10 1.71 -7.46 -0.92
C ASN A 10 1.27 -7.01 -2.32
N ALA A 11 1.76 -7.66 -3.39
CA ALA A 11 1.34 -7.35 -4.76
C ALA A 11 -0.18 -7.47 -4.94
N VAL A 12 -0.78 -8.60 -4.52
CA VAL A 12 -2.23 -8.81 -4.68
C VAL A 12 -3.04 -7.82 -3.85
N SER A 13 -2.69 -7.62 -2.58
CA SER A 13 -3.43 -6.70 -1.70
C SER A 13 -3.32 -5.24 -2.16
N SER A 14 -2.12 -4.79 -2.58
CA SER A 14 -1.91 -3.48 -3.18
C SER A 14 -2.67 -3.33 -4.49
N GLY A 15 -2.64 -4.34 -5.36
CA GLY A 15 -3.34 -4.32 -6.66
C GLY A 15 -4.85 -4.24 -6.52
N ILE A 16 -5.45 -5.05 -5.63
CA ILE A 16 -6.89 -5.00 -5.34
C ILE A 16 -7.27 -3.63 -4.78
N THR A 17 -6.51 -3.12 -3.81
CA THR A 17 -6.75 -1.79 -3.23
C THR A 17 -6.64 -0.69 -4.29
N GLY A 18 -5.62 -0.77 -5.15
CA GLY A 18 -5.39 0.19 -6.22
C GLY A 18 -6.53 0.22 -7.23
N VAL A 19 -6.98 -0.95 -7.71
CA VAL A 19 -8.11 -1.07 -8.64
C VAL A 19 -9.40 -0.55 -8.00
N LEU A 20 -9.67 -0.87 -6.73
CA LEU A 20 -10.84 -0.36 -6.02
C LEU A 20 -10.81 1.17 -5.91
N LEU A 21 -9.68 1.76 -5.55
CA LEU A 21 -9.53 3.21 -5.43
C LEU A 21 -9.64 3.92 -6.78
N ALA A 22 -9.05 3.38 -7.84
CA ALA A 22 -9.08 3.98 -9.18
C ALA A 22 -10.47 3.91 -9.82
N LEU A 23 -11.18 2.77 -9.68
CA LEU A 23 -12.47 2.55 -10.35
C LEU A 23 -13.69 2.95 -9.52
N LYS A 24 -13.56 3.04 -8.20
CA LYS A 24 -14.65 3.36 -7.26
C LYS A 24 -14.34 4.58 -6.39
N SER A 25 -13.52 5.50 -6.90
CA SER A 25 -13.07 6.71 -6.20
C SER A 25 -14.21 7.53 -5.60
N ASP A 26 -15.35 7.67 -6.29
CA ASP A 26 -16.50 8.45 -5.82
C ASP A 26 -17.17 7.84 -4.58
N ILE A 27 -17.25 6.50 -4.55
CA ILE A 27 -17.79 5.76 -3.41
C ILE A 27 -16.86 5.95 -2.21
N VAL A 28 -15.55 5.85 -2.43
CA VAL A 28 -14.54 6.06 -1.37
C VAL A 28 -14.54 7.51 -0.90
N ALA A 29 -14.63 8.50 -1.79
CA ALA A 29 -14.74 9.92 -1.43
C ALA A 29 -15.96 10.18 -0.54
N THR A 30 -17.09 9.55 -0.84
CA THR A 30 -18.31 9.62 -0.03
C THR A 30 -18.09 9.05 1.37
N LEU A 31 -17.42 7.91 1.51
CA LEU A 31 -17.05 7.33 2.81
C LEU A 31 -16.15 8.27 3.62
N PHE A 32 -15.27 9.00 2.94
CA PHE A 32 -14.36 9.98 3.53
C PHE A 32 -15.03 11.35 3.80
N LYS A 33 -16.30 11.53 3.43
CA LYS A 33 -17.05 12.80 3.51
C LYS A 33 -16.33 13.95 2.77
N THR A 34 -15.70 13.65 1.64
CA THR A 34 -15.05 14.64 0.77
C THR A 34 -15.70 14.66 -0.60
N ASN A 35 -15.74 15.85 -1.22
CA ASN A 35 -16.24 16.02 -2.58
C ASN A 35 -15.15 15.82 -3.63
N ASN A 36 -13.89 15.64 -3.21
CA ASN A 36 -12.76 15.49 -4.12
C ASN A 36 -12.35 14.02 -4.24
N ALA A 37 -12.70 13.40 -5.37
CA ALA A 37 -12.36 12.01 -5.68
C ALA A 37 -10.94 11.85 -6.28
N VAL A 38 -10.34 12.93 -6.78
CA VAL A 38 -9.06 12.91 -7.52
C VAL A 38 -7.92 12.27 -6.73
N PRO A 39 -7.71 12.56 -5.43
CA PRO A 39 -6.65 11.94 -4.66
C PRO A 39 -6.76 10.41 -4.61
N PHE A 40 -7.98 9.86 -4.53
CA PHE A 40 -8.19 8.41 -4.49
C PHE A 40 -7.81 7.76 -5.82
N VAL A 41 -8.10 8.41 -6.95
CA VAL A 41 -7.67 7.91 -8.28
C VAL A 41 -6.15 7.85 -8.37
N TRP A 42 -5.45 8.93 -7.98
CA TRP A 42 -3.99 8.98 -8.02
C TRP A 42 -3.33 7.94 -7.11
N VAL A 43 -3.87 7.76 -5.90
CA VAL A 43 -3.45 6.73 -4.96
C VAL A 43 -3.71 5.34 -5.56
N GLY A 44 -4.84 5.15 -6.24
CA GLY A 44 -5.19 3.92 -6.95
C GLY A 44 -4.20 3.57 -8.05
N ASP A 45 -3.92 4.52 -8.94
CA ASP A 45 -2.97 4.36 -10.05
C ASP A 45 -1.56 4.04 -9.55
N PHE A 46 -1.11 4.74 -8.52
CA PHE A 46 0.17 4.45 -7.87
C PHE A 46 0.21 3.01 -7.34
N LEU A 47 -0.83 2.56 -6.62
CA LEU A 47 -0.88 1.21 -6.08
C LEU A 47 -0.93 0.14 -7.17
N ILE A 48 -1.58 0.40 -8.30
CA ILE A 48 -1.58 -0.51 -9.45
C ILE A 48 -0.15 -0.65 -9.99
N LEU A 49 0.55 0.45 -10.24
CA LEU A 49 1.94 0.43 -10.72
C LEU A 49 2.89 -0.24 -9.71
N PHE A 50 2.74 0.10 -8.43
CA PHE A 50 3.50 -0.49 -7.34
C PHE A 50 3.26 -2.00 -7.25
N SER A 51 2.00 -2.43 -7.30
CA SER A 51 1.64 -3.87 -7.25
C SER A 51 2.26 -4.67 -8.39
N LEU A 52 2.31 -4.09 -9.60
CA LEU A 52 2.97 -4.70 -10.75
C LEU A 52 4.48 -4.83 -10.50
N PHE A 53 5.12 -3.79 -9.96
CA PHE A 53 6.54 -3.84 -9.61
C PHE A 53 6.84 -4.91 -8.55
N VAL A 54 6.01 -5.01 -7.50
CA VAL A 54 6.15 -6.04 -6.46
C VAL A 54 5.94 -7.44 -7.05
N PHE A 55 4.93 -7.63 -7.89
CA PHE A 55 4.65 -8.90 -8.57
C PHE A 55 5.83 -9.35 -9.45
N LEU A 56 6.33 -8.45 -10.29
CA LEU A 56 7.49 -8.70 -11.15
C LEU A 56 8.75 -9.06 -10.33
N THR A 57 8.91 -8.44 -9.16
CA THR A 57 9.97 -8.78 -8.21
C THR A 57 9.77 -10.17 -7.60
N ALA A 58 8.53 -10.54 -7.26
CA ALA A 58 8.19 -11.82 -6.64
C ALA A 58 8.42 -13.03 -7.55
N ILE A 59 8.22 -12.88 -8.86
CA ILE A 59 8.35 -13.97 -9.84
C ILE A 59 9.78 -14.15 -10.37
N LYS A 60 10.70 -13.21 -10.09
CA LYS A 60 12.11 -13.33 -10.48
C LYS A 60 12.84 -14.43 -9.70
N ASN A 61 13.69 -15.18 -10.40
CA ASN A 61 14.57 -16.19 -9.82
C ASN A 61 16.01 -15.96 -10.34
N PRO A 62 16.98 -15.60 -9.46
CA PRO A 62 16.81 -15.29 -8.04
C PRO A 62 16.07 -13.96 -7.80
N ILE A 63 15.43 -13.82 -6.63
CA ILE A 63 14.78 -12.57 -6.21
C ILE A 63 15.85 -11.49 -6.00
N HIS A 64 15.67 -10.32 -6.64
CA HIS A 64 16.65 -9.24 -6.59
C HIS A 64 16.61 -8.49 -5.25
N LYS A 65 17.63 -8.69 -4.39
CA LYS A 65 17.69 -8.12 -3.03
C LYS A 65 17.55 -6.58 -3.00
N GLY A 66 18.07 -5.87 -3.99
CA GLY A 66 17.95 -4.41 -4.09
C GLY A 66 16.52 -3.94 -4.35
N TRP A 67 15.74 -4.72 -5.10
CA TRP A 67 14.34 -4.37 -5.38
C TRP A 67 13.46 -4.63 -4.17
N VAL A 68 13.73 -5.70 -3.43
CA VAL A 68 13.06 -5.96 -2.14
C VAL A 68 13.32 -4.82 -1.16
N LYS A 69 14.56 -4.32 -1.05
CA LYS A 69 14.88 -3.15 -0.21
C LYS A 69 14.12 -1.89 -0.66
N LEU A 70 13.98 -1.68 -1.97
CA LEU A 70 13.21 -0.56 -2.50
C LEU A 70 11.72 -0.70 -2.14
N ILE A 71 11.13 -1.89 -2.29
CA ILE A 71 9.73 -2.17 -1.90
C ILE A 71 9.52 -1.88 -0.42
N ILE A 72 10.40 -2.39 0.45
CA ILE A 72 10.36 -2.12 1.90
C ILE A 72 10.44 -0.61 2.18
N GLY A 73 11.35 0.10 1.50
CA GLY A 73 11.49 1.55 1.66
C GLY A 73 10.23 2.32 1.25
N VAL A 74 9.58 1.92 0.16
CA VAL A 74 8.31 2.50 -0.29
C VAL A 74 7.19 2.18 0.70
N ASP A 75 7.07 0.94 1.16
CA ASP A 75 6.06 0.53 2.16
C ASP A 75 6.23 1.30 3.48
N ILE A 76 7.47 1.46 3.98
CA ILE A 76 7.73 2.26 5.19
C ILE A 76 7.36 3.74 4.96
N SER A 77 7.74 4.30 3.81
CA SER A 77 7.40 5.69 3.46
C SER A 77 5.89 5.89 3.37
N TRP A 78 5.16 4.90 2.85
CA TRP A 78 3.71 4.89 2.80
C TRP A 78 3.10 4.90 4.20
N VAL A 79 3.59 4.06 5.12
CA VAL A 79 3.11 4.01 6.51
C VAL A 79 3.30 5.34 7.21
N LEU A 80 4.51 5.91 7.13
CA LEU A 80 4.82 7.21 7.76
C LEU A 80 3.95 8.33 7.18
N SER A 81 3.80 8.37 5.85
CA SER A 81 2.94 9.33 5.17
C SER A 81 1.48 9.16 5.55
N SER A 82 1.00 7.93 5.70
CA SER A 82 -0.38 7.63 6.10
C SER A 82 -0.68 8.09 7.52
N ILE A 83 0.24 7.88 8.46
CA ILE A 83 0.12 8.39 9.84
C ILE A 83 0.04 9.92 9.82
N PHE A 84 0.97 10.57 9.10
CA PHE A 84 1.01 12.03 8.99
C PHE A 84 -0.27 12.59 8.35
N ILE A 85 -0.67 12.06 7.19
CA ILE A 85 -1.86 12.50 6.44
C ILE A 85 -3.13 12.26 7.26
N SER A 86 -3.26 11.11 7.93
CA SER A 86 -4.43 10.84 8.76
C SER A 86 -4.55 11.81 9.93
N ALA A 87 -3.44 12.24 10.53
CA ALA A 87 -3.44 13.26 11.59
C ALA A 87 -3.76 14.65 11.03
N TRP A 88 -3.15 15.01 9.88
CA TRP A 88 -3.32 16.31 9.24
C TRP A 88 -4.73 16.52 8.70
N LEU A 89 -5.31 15.52 8.06
CA LEU A 89 -6.65 15.57 7.47
C LEU A 89 -7.77 15.17 8.42
N PHE A 90 -7.46 14.78 9.66
CA PHE A 90 -8.46 14.38 10.65
C PHE A 90 -9.68 15.32 10.76
N PRO A 91 -9.54 16.68 10.78
CA PRO A 91 -10.69 17.57 10.83
C PRO A 91 -11.44 17.71 9.49
N SER A 92 -10.85 17.25 8.38
CA SER A 92 -11.36 17.43 7.02
C SER A 92 -11.97 16.17 6.41
N ILE A 93 -11.74 15.00 7.01
CA ILE A 93 -12.31 13.71 6.55
C ILE A 93 -13.11 13.04 7.65
N SER A 94 -13.92 12.06 7.28
CA SER A 94 -14.70 11.28 8.26
C SER A 94 -13.80 10.46 9.19
N MET A 95 -14.27 10.20 10.41
CA MET A 95 -13.60 9.28 11.34
C MET A 95 -13.36 7.90 10.73
N VAL A 96 -14.32 7.41 9.92
CA VAL A 96 -14.21 6.14 9.19
C VAL A 96 -13.06 6.20 8.17
N GLY A 97 -12.92 7.31 7.45
CA GLY A 97 -11.82 7.52 6.51
C GLY A 97 -10.46 7.52 7.20
N SER A 98 -10.33 8.24 8.31
CA SER A 98 -9.10 8.26 9.13
C SER A 98 -8.72 6.86 9.63
N ILE A 99 -9.67 6.11 10.18
CA ILE A 99 -9.45 4.73 10.64
C ILE A 99 -9.05 3.83 9.48
N THR A 100 -9.66 4.01 8.30
CA THR A 100 -9.34 3.23 7.10
C THR A 100 -7.90 3.48 6.64
N ILE A 101 -7.43 4.73 6.62
CA ILE A 101 -6.03 5.07 6.31
C ILE A 101 -5.10 4.31 7.26
N LEU A 102 -5.37 4.37 8.58
CA LEU A 102 -4.52 3.73 9.59
C LEU A 102 -4.56 2.20 9.51
N ALA A 103 -5.70 1.60 9.19
CA ALA A 103 -5.83 0.16 9.00
C ALA A 103 -5.00 -0.32 7.80
N VAL A 104 -5.06 0.40 6.68
CA VAL A 104 -4.23 0.12 5.49
C VAL A 104 -2.74 0.33 5.82
N ALA A 105 -2.39 1.38 6.57
CA ALA A 105 -1.01 1.60 7.02
C ALA A 105 -0.52 0.46 7.91
N GLY A 106 -1.33 -0.04 8.83
CA GLY A 106 -0.99 -1.20 9.65
C GLY A 106 -0.73 -2.46 8.81
N TRP A 107 -1.56 -2.71 7.79
CA TRP A 107 -1.37 -3.82 6.86
C TRP A 107 -0.07 -3.70 6.05
N VAL A 108 0.19 -2.53 5.47
CA VAL A 108 1.42 -2.27 4.69
C VAL A 108 2.66 -2.37 5.59
N GLY A 109 2.59 -1.85 6.82
CA GLY A 109 3.66 -1.97 7.80
C GLY A 109 3.97 -3.42 8.18
N LEU A 110 2.93 -4.27 8.30
CA LEU A 110 3.11 -5.70 8.50
C LEU A 110 3.82 -6.34 7.30
N MET A 111 3.48 -5.98 6.06
CA MET A 111 4.17 -6.48 4.86
C MET A 111 5.65 -6.07 4.87
N ALA A 112 5.97 -4.81 5.14
CA ALA A 112 7.35 -4.33 5.24
C ALA A 112 8.16 -5.10 6.30
N TYR A 113 7.56 -5.33 7.47
CA TYR A 113 8.18 -6.13 8.54
C TYR A 113 8.45 -7.58 8.09
N LEU A 114 7.47 -8.24 7.47
CA LEU A 114 7.61 -9.61 7.00
C LEU A 114 8.64 -9.74 5.86
N GLN A 115 8.67 -8.79 4.93
CA GLN A 115 9.69 -8.74 3.87
C GLN A 115 11.09 -8.60 4.45
N THR A 116 11.26 -7.66 5.41
CA THR A 116 12.54 -7.45 6.10
C THR A 116 12.99 -8.73 6.81
N LYS A 117 12.12 -9.30 7.64
CA LYS A 117 12.42 -10.52 8.41
C LYS A 117 12.83 -11.69 7.53
N THR A 118 12.14 -11.87 6.40
CA THR A 118 12.34 -13.02 5.51
C THR A 118 13.47 -12.82 4.51
N GLN A 119 13.83 -11.57 4.17
CA GLN A 119 14.99 -11.25 3.35
C GLN A 119 16.31 -11.59 4.06
N HIS A 120 16.40 -11.41 5.37
CA HIS A 120 17.59 -11.74 6.16
C HIS A 120 17.81 -13.25 6.34
N GLN A 121 16.82 -14.08 6.00
CA GLN A 121 16.89 -15.54 6.09
C GLN A 121 17.38 -16.20 4.79
N ILE A 122 17.76 -15.40 3.77
CA ILE A 122 18.17 -15.82 2.42
C ILE A 122 19.49 -15.15 2.04
#